data_AF-A0A8H6HQX6-F1
#
_entry.id   AF-A0A8H6HQX6-F1
#
_cell.length_a   1.000
_cell.length_b   1.000
_cell.length_c   1.000
_cell.angle_alpha   90.00
_cell.angle_beta   90.00
_cell.angle_gamma   90.00
#
_symmetry.space_group_name_H-M   'P 1'
#
loop_
_entity.id
_entity.type
_entity.pdbx_description
1 polymer ?
#
loop_
_entity_poly.entity_id
_entity_poly.type
_entity_poly.pdbx_seq_one_letter_code
_entity_poly.pdbx_strand_id
1 'polypeptide(L)'
;MDKALQEEIDATDRLELVHGRTEDDPDGGPPRRVVRKLRHYLRVYNPGHRKALARVLLSSHNLATCRRRYTHNSAWGLRCRFCGEQEETVSHVWLVCGGNEELVAARKSY
;
A
#
# COMPACT_ATOMS: atom_id res chain seq x y z
N MET A 1 -22.83 1.47 9.21
CA MET A 1 -21.50 1.65 8.60
C MET A 1 -20.64 2.43 9.58
N ASP A 2 -19.43 1.97 9.88
CA ASP A 2 -18.47 2.66 10.77
C ASP A 2 -17.96 3.96 10.10
N LYS A 3 -18.78 5.00 10.13
CA LYS A 3 -18.48 6.34 9.63
C LYS A 3 -17.20 6.89 10.29
N ALA A 4 -17.05 6.68 11.59
CA ALA A 4 -15.87 7.08 12.35
C ALA A 4 -14.58 6.41 11.84
N LEU A 5 -14.59 5.11 11.55
CA LEU A 5 -13.42 4.40 11.03
C LEU A 5 -13.05 4.89 9.63
N GLN A 6 -14.03 5.18 8.78
CA GLN A 6 -13.76 5.74 7.45
C GLN A 6 -13.18 7.16 7.56
N GLU A 7 -13.68 7.97 8.48
CA GLU A 7 -13.15 9.31 8.77
C GLU A 7 -11.70 9.23 9.28
N GLU A 8 -11.37 8.28 10.16
CA GLU A 8 -9.99 8.04 10.61
C GLU A 8 -9.06 7.63 9.44
N ILE A 9 -9.55 6.74 8.56
CA ILE A 9 -8.81 6.32 7.37
C ILE A 9 -8.56 7.52 6.46
N ASP A 10 -9.59 8.31 6.16
CA ASP A 10 -9.49 9.43 5.24
C ASP A 10 -8.67 10.60 5.83
N ALA A 11 -8.64 10.76 7.16
CA ALA A 11 -7.83 11.78 7.84
C ALA A 11 -6.33 11.45 7.84
N THR A 12 -5.93 10.20 7.61
CA THR A 12 -4.53 9.78 7.73
C THR A 12 -3.85 9.64 6.37
N ASP A 13 -2.81 10.43 6.10
CA ASP A 13 -1.92 10.32 4.92
C ASP A 13 -1.18 8.97 4.85
N ARG A 14 -1.26 8.18 5.92
CA ARG A 14 -0.53 6.93 6.09
C ARG A 14 -1.07 5.82 5.23
N LEU A 15 -2.35 5.84 4.88
CA LEU A 15 -2.99 4.68 4.28
C LEU A 15 -3.19 4.89 2.78
N GLU A 16 -2.12 5.29 2.06
CA GLU A 16 -2.18 5.66 0.63
C GLU A 16 -2.86 4.58 -0.23
N LEU A 17 -2.62 3.29 0.04
CA LEU A 17 -3.20 2.16 -0.70
C LEU A 17 -4.62 1.76 -0.25
N VAL A 18 -5.13 2.39 0.80
CA VAL A 18 -6.47 2.13 1.36
C VAL A 18 -7.45 3.23 0.98
N HIS A 19 -6.96 4.44 0.75
CA HIS A 19 -7.78 5.59 0.40
C HIS A 19 -8.58 5.38 -0.89
N GLY A 20 -9.81 5.90 -0.89
CA GLY A 20 -10.67 5.91 -2.08
C GLY A 20 -11.12 4.54 -2.58
N ARG A 21 -10.79 3.45 -1.87
CA ARG A 21 -11.01 2.09 -2.35
C ARG A 21 -12.49 1.71 -2.38
N THR A 22 -12.92 1.21 -3.52
CA THR A 22 -14.22 0.57 -3.73
C THR A 22 -14.07 -0.94 -3.82
N GLU A 23 -15.15 -1.66 -3.55
CA GLU A 23 -15.26 -3.09 -3.72
C GLU A 23 -16.42 -3.36 -4.67
N ASP A 24 -16.21 -4.33 -5.56
CA ASP A 24 -17.27 -4.78 -6.46
C ASP A 24 -18.46 -5.30 -5.64
N ASP A 25 -19.64 -4.96 -6.12
CA ASP A 25 -20.87 -5.45 -5.54
C ASP A 25 -21.10 -6.90 -5.99
N PRO A 26 -21.24 -7.86 -5.06
CA PRO A 26 -21.48 -9.26 -5.40
C PRO A 26 -22.77 -9.47 -6.21
N ASP A 27 -23.72 -8.53 -6.12
CA ASP A 27 -25.01 -8.58 -6.82
C ASP A 27 -24.99 -7.84 -8.17
N GLY A 28 -23.80 -7.42 -8.64
CA GLY A 28 -23.63 -6.74 -9.93
C GLY A 28 -23.99 -5.25 -9.93
N GLY A 29 -24.21 -4.68 -8.73
CA GLY A 29 -24.41 -3.25 -8.53
C GLY A 29 -23.13 -2.41 -8.70
N PRO A 30 -23.24 -1.06 -8.58
CA PRO A 30 -22.09 -0.18 -8.67
C PRO A 30 -21.08 -0.46 -7.53
N PRO A 31 -19.76 -0.30 -7.79
CA PRO A 31 -18.73 -0.49 -6.76
C PRO A 31 -19.00 0.38 -5.53
N ARG A 32 -18.96 -0.23 -4.35
CA ARG A 32 -19.29 0.43 -3.08
C ARG A 32 -18.09 0.52 -2.16
N ARG A 33 -18.03 1.56 -1.32
CA ARG A 33 -17.03 1.65 -0.26
C ARG A 33 -17.40 0.67 0.86
N VAL A 34 -16.50 -0.26 1.16
CA VAL A 34 -16.68 -1.22 2.26
C VAL A 34 -15.55 -1.06 3.25
N VAL A 35 -15.86 -0.51 4.42
CA VAL A 35 -14.87 -0.21 5.46
C VAL A 35 -14.26 -1.49 6.05
N ARG A 36 -15.08 -2.52 6.27
CA ARG A 36 -14.69 -3.79 6.91
C ARG A 36 -14.95 -4.98 5.99
N LYS A 37 -13.97 -5.32 5.15
CA LYS A 37 -13.98 -6.53 4.30
C LYS A 37 -12.59 -7.16 4.27
N LEU A 38 -12.53 -8.49 4.36
CA LEU A 38 -11.29 -9.21 4.05
C LEU A 38 -11.01 -9.05 2.55
N ARG A 39 -9.91 -8.35 2.26
CA ARG A 39 -9.55 -7.96 0.90
C ARG A 39 -9.12 -9.19 0.10
N HIS A 40 -9.51 -9.27 -1.17
CA HIS A 40 -9.24 -10.45 -2.01
C HIS A 40 -7.73 -10.71 -2.15
N TYR A 41 -6.91 -9.67 -2.30
CA TYR A 41 -5.46 -9.80 -2.37
C TYR A 41 -4.81 -10.21 -1.05
N LEU A 42 -5.54 -10.15 0.08
CA LEU A 42 -5.09 -10.71 1.36
C LEU A 42 -5.44 -12.21 1.50
N ARG A 43 -6.10 -12.82 0.51
CA ARG A 43 -6.32 -14.28 0.45
C ARG A 43 -5.07 -15.02 -0.01
N VAL A 44 -3.94 -14.71 0.61
CA VAL A 44 -2.65 -15.37 0.36
C VAL A 44 -2.53 -16.60 1.25
N TYR A 45 -2.26 -17.77 0.65
CA TYR A 45 -2.15 -19.04 1.38
C TYR A 45 -1.09 -18.97 2.49
N ASN A 46 0.11 -18.49 2.15
CA ASN A 46 1.19 -18.33 3.12
C ASN A 46 0.87 -17.21 4.13
N PRO A 47 0.79 -17.51 5.44
CA PRO A 47 0.44 -16.53 6.47
C PRO A 47 1.51 -15.44 6.64
N GLY A 48 2.79 -15.75 6.41
CA GLY A 48 3.89 -14.80 6.42
C GLY A 48 3.73 -13.74 5.32
N HIS A 49 3.39 -14.17 4.10
CA HIS A 49 3.13 -13.26 2.98
C HIS A 49 1.89 -12.39 3.22
N ARG A 50 0.83 -12.98 3.77
CA ARG A 50 -0.38 -12.24 4.16
C ARG A 50 -0.07 -11.15 5.18
N LYS A 51 0.73 -11.46 6.20
CA LYS A 51 1.17 -10.49 7.21
C LYS A 51 2.06 -9.41 6.60
N ALA A 52 2.96 -9.76 5.69
CA ALA A 52 3.79 -8.80 4.98
C ALA A 52 2.94 -7.84 4.14
N LEU A 53 1.96 -8.34 3.40
CA LEU A 53 1.05 -7.52 2.60
C LEU A 53 0.17 -6.61 3.47
N ALA A 54 -0.35 -7.13 4.60
CA ALA A 54 -1.09 -6.32 5.56
C ALA A 54 -0.24 -5.18 6.14
N ARG A 55 1.03 -5.45 6.46
CA ARG A 55 1.99 -4.42 6.92
C ARG A 55 2.23 -3.34 5.87
N VAL A 56 2.29 -3.71 4.59
CA VAL A 56 2.45 -2.77 3.49
C VAL A 56 1.23 -1.85 3.38
N LEU A 57 0.03 -2.41 3.40
CA LEU A 57 -1.23 -1.65 3.30
C LEU A 57 -1.47 -0.71 4.49
N LEU A 58 -1.03 -1.11 5.68
CA LEU A 58 -1.23 -0.37 6.93
C LEU A 58 -0.04 0.53 7.28
N SER A 59 0.86 0.80 6.33
CA SER A 59 2.06 1.64 6.54
C SER A 59 2.89 1.23 7.77
N SER A 60 3.07 -0.08 7.93
CA SER A 60 3.91 -0.70 8.96
C SER A 60 5.09 -1.42 8.30
N HIS A 61 5.80 -0.72 7.43
CA HIS A 61 6.91 -1.24 6.62
C HIS A 61 8.15 -0.34 6.67
N ASN A 62 9.26 -0.87 6.16
CA ASN A 62 10.59 -0.25 6.21
C ASN A 62 10.93 0.62 5.00
N LEU A 63 9.94 1.16 4.29
CA LEU A 63 10.21 2.11 3.19
C LEU A 63 10.46 3.52 3.76
N ALA A 64 11.17 4.36 3.01
CA ALA A 64 11.62 5.67 3.49
C ALA A 64 10.46 6.55 3.94
N THR A 65 9.32 6.53 3.23
CA THR A 65 8.08 7.21 3.61
C THR A 65 7.60 6.87 5.01
N CYS A 66 7.64 5.59 5.41
CA CYS A 66 7.28 5.17 6.76
C CYS A 66 8.38 5.47 7.78
N ARG A 67 9.65 5.28 7.42
CA ARG A 67 10.80 5.55 8.32
C ARG A 67 10.88 7.02 8.72
N ARG A 68 10.59 7.94 7.79
CA ARG A 68 10.54 9.39 8.02
C ARG A 68 9.67 9.77 9.21
N ARG A 69 8.59 9.04 9.47
CA ARG A 69 7.67 9.33 10.58
C ARG A 69 8.29 9.10 11.96
N TYR A 70 9.34 8.28 12.04
CA TYR A 70 10.03 7.95 13.28
C TYR A 70 11.38 8.67 13.41
N THR A 71 11.95 9.16 12.31
CA THR A 71 13.26 9.82 12.30
C THR A 71 13.11 11.30 11.95
N HIS A 72 13.47 12.20 12.88
CA HIS A 72 13.51 13.65 12.67
C HIS A 72 14.59 14.13 11.67
N ASN A 73 15.39 13.22 11.08
CA ASN A 73 16.47 13.58 10.17
C ASN A 73 15.99 13.76 8.72
N SER A 74 16.38 14.91 8.17
CA SER A 74 15.85 15.53 6.98
C SER A 74 16.49 15.03 5.67
N ALA A 75 15.65 14.98 4.65
CA ALA A 75 15.92 15.12 3.21
C ALA A 75 16.73 14.04 2.46
N TRP A 76 17.75 13.39 3.03
CA TRP A 76 18.71 12.63 2.21
C TRP A 76 18.39 11.14 2.01
N GLY A 77 17.42 10.59 2.74
CA GLY A 77 17.08 9.15 2.73
C GLY A 77 15.80 8.78 1.99
N LEU A 78 15.18 9.71 1.26
CA LEU A 78 13.85 9.52 0.66
C LEU A 78 13.87 8.85 -0.70
N ARG A 79 15.04 8.77 -1.35
CA ARG A 79 15.15 8.18 -2.68
C ARG A 79 14.86 6.69 -2.62
N CYS A 80 14.15 6.21 -3.64
CA CYS A 80 13.87 4.80 -3.83
C CYS A 80 15.16 3.99 -3.79
N ARG A 81 15.20 2.94 -2.96
CA ARG A 81 16.37 2.04 -2.88
C ARG A 81 16.72 1.34 -4.20
N PHE A 82 15.79 1.30 -5.13
CA PHE A 82 15.97 0.64 -6.42
C PHE A 82 16.45 1.62 -7.49
N CYS A 83 15.70 2.69 -7.78
CA CYS A 83 16.10 3.62 -8.85
C CYS A 83 16.93 4.83 -8.36
N GLY A 84 16.91 5.17 -7.07
CA GLY A 84 17.65 6.33 -6.55
C GLY A 84 17.14 7.70 -6.98
N GLU A 85 16.05 7.78 -7.74
CA GLU A 85 15.54 9.02 -8.36
C GLU A 85 14.30 9.58 -7.67
N GLN A 86 13.27 8.75 -7.49
CA GLN A 86 11.97 9.15 -6.96
C GLN A 86 11.86 8.90 -5.46
N GLU A 87 10.84 9.49 -4.81
CA GLU A 87 10.54 9.18 -3.40
C GLU A 87 10.15 7.70 -3.22
N GLU A 88 10.65 7.07 -2.15
CA GLU A 88 10.36 5.69 -1.80
C GLU A 88 8.98 5.54 -1.14
N THR A 89 7.94 5.67 -1.96
CA THR A 89 6.55 5.34 -1.62
C THR A 89 6.23 3.88 -1.94
N VAL A 90 5.16 3.31 -1.36
CA VAL A 90 4.76 1.94 -1.72
C VAL A 90 4.34 1.91 -3.18
N SER A 91 3.52 2.89 -3.59
CA SER A 91 3.03 3.04 -4.96
C SER A 91 4.18 3.06 -5.97
N HIS A 92 5.24 3.83 -5.69
CA HIS A 92 6.42 3.86 -6.54
C HIS A 92 7.12 2.49 -6.56
N VAL A 93 7.51 1.96 -5.40
CA VAL A 93 8.31 0.72 -5.32
C VAL A 93 7.59 -0.48 -5.93
N TRP A 94 6.28 -0.64 -5.65
CA TRP A 94 5.53 -1.83 -6.02
C TRP A 94 4.93 -1.76 -7.41
N LEU A 95 4.53 -0.58 -7.89
CA LEU A 95 3.73 -0.47 -9.12
C LEU A 95 4.47 0.22 -10.27
N VAL A 96 5.44 1.09 -9.98
CA VAL A 96 6.04 1.97 -11.01
C VAL A 96 7.53 1.72 -11.21
N CYS A 97 8.29 1.51 -10.14
CA CYS A 97 9.75 1.54 -10.16
C CYS A 97 10.34 0.53 -11.14
N GLY A 98 11.21 0.98 -12.04
CA GLY A 98 11.94 0.15 -13.00
C GLY A 98 13.34 -0.26 -12.54
N GLY A 99 13.78 0.16 -11.36
CA GLY A 99 15.14 -0.08 -10.86
C GLY A 99 15.40 -1.50 -10.34
N ASN A 100 14.43 -2.41 -10.46
CA ASN A 100 14.58 -3.82 -10.08
C ASN A 100 13.95 -4.70 -11.16
N GLU A 101 14.79 -5.46 -11.86
CA GLU A 101 14.38 -6.28 -13.01
C GLU A 101 13.41 -7.40 -12.62
N GLU A 102 13.60 -8.03 -11.46
CA GLU A 102 12.71 -9.09 -10.95
C GLU A 102 11.30 -8.55 -10.69
N LEU A 103 11.18 -7.38 -10.07
CA LEU A 103 9.89 -6.72 -9.83
C LEU A 103 9.23 -6.31 -11.15
N VAL A 104 10.02 -5.81 -12.11
CA VAL A 104 9.50 -5.47 -13.45
C VAL A 104 8.99 -6.72 -14.16
N ALA A 105 9.71 -7.84 -14.09
CA ALA A 105 9.28 -9.11 -14.66
C ALA A 105 8.00 -9.62 -13.97
N ALA A 106 7.95 -9.57 -12.64
CA ALA A 106 6.78 -10.00 -11.86
C ALA A 106 5.52 -9.19 -12.17
N ARG A 107 5.63 -7.89 -12.46
CA ARG A 107 4.47 -7.08 -12.88
C ARG A 107 3.91 -7.49 -14.24
N LYS A 108 4.76 -7.95 -15.16
CA LYS A 108 4.35 -8.37 -16.50
C LYS A 108 3.70 -9.76 -16.52
N SER A 109 3.87 -10.54 -15.46
CA SER A 109 3.29 -11.89 -15.35
C SER A 109 1.86 -11.94 -14.81
N TYR A 110 1.24 -10.80 -14.53
CA TYR A 110 -0.15 -10.64 -14.08
C TYR A 110 -0.89 -9.69 -15.02
#